data_AF-A0A3A4P3G7-F1
#
_entry.id   AF-A0A3A4P3G7-F1
#
_cell.length_a   1.000
_cell.length_b   1.000
_cell.length_c   1.000
_cell.angle_alpha   90.00
_cell.angle_beta   90.00
_cell.angle_gamma   90.00
#
_symmetry.space_group_name_H-M   'P 1'
#
loop_
_entity.id
_entity.type
_entity.pdbx_description
1 polymer ?
#
loop_
_entity_poly.entity_id
_entity_poly.type
_entity_poly.pdbx_seq_one_letter_code
_entity_poly.pdbx_strand_id
1 'polypeptide(L)' 'MPFGKPVTQSRCGQCAACVRACPYGAIKGADWRAGLERKSMIAPFLCSRRREQFRPQLGYKHPCGLCINYTKLSS' A
#
# COMPACT_ATOMS: atom_id res chain seq x y z
N MET A 1 12.31 13.17 -28.61
CA MET A 1 11.37 12.19 -28.03
C MET A 1 10.34 12.94 -27.20
N PRO A 2 9.02 12.74 -27.41
CA PRO A 2 8.00 13.32 -26.53
C PRO A 2 7.86 12.50 -25.25
N PHE A 3 7.60 13.18 -24.13
CA PHE A 3 7.30 12.55 -22.83
C PHE A 3 5.83 12.15 -22.74
N GLY A 4 5.53 11.11 -21.97
CA GLY A 4 4.15 10.69 -21.68
C GLY A 4 3.41 11.68 -20.79
N LYS A 5 2.08 11.72 -20.90
CA LYS A 5 1.23 12.53 -20.01
C LYS A 5 1.22 11.92 -18.59
N PRO A 6 1.40 12.71 -17.52
CA PRO A 6 1.45 12.19 -16.16
C PRO A 6 0.07 11.70 -15.68
N VAL A 7 0.07 10.65 -14.86
CA VAL A 7 -1.12 10.21 -14.11
C VAL A 7 -1.14 10.97 -12.78
N THR A 8 -2.23 11.68 -12.50
CA THR A 8 -2.34 12.53 -11.30
C THR A 8 -3.35 12.03 -10.28
N GLN A 9 -4.06 10.93 -10.56
CA GLN A 9 -5.09 10.35 -9.68
C GLN A 9 -5.12 8.81 -9.81
N SER A 10 -5.56 8.12 -8.75
CA SER A 10 -5.72 6.66 -8.76
C SER A 10 -6.93 6.21 -9.57
N ARG A 11 -6.85 4.98 -10.08
CA ARG A 11 -7.95 4.27 -10.77
C ARG A 11 -8.71 3.31 -9.85
N CYS A 12 -8.61 3.50 -8.53
CA CYS A 12 -9.20 2.61 -7.53
C CYS A 12 -10.73 2.71 -7.53
N GLY A 13 -11.26 3.94 -7.50
CA GLY A 13 -12.69 4.20 -7.33
C GLY A 13 -13.19 3.57 -6.03
N GLN A 14 -14.28 2.83 -6.08
CA GLN A 14 -14.84 2.11 -4.92
C GLN A 14 -14.03 0.86 -4.47
N CYS A 15 -12.82 0.66 -4.99
CA CYS A 15 -11.99 -0.48 -4.64
C CYS A 15 -11.42 -0.34 -3.22
N ALA A 16 -11.64 -1.36 -2.38
CA ALA A 16 -11.04 -1.46 -1.05
C ALA A 16 -10.30 -2.81 -0.84
N ALA A 17 -9.85 -3.46 -1.92
CA ALA A 17 -9.21 -4.78 -1.85
C ALA A 17 -7.91 -4.77 -1.03
N CYS A 18 -7.01 -3.82 -1.27
CA CYS A 18 -5.77 -3.68 -0.50
C CYS A 18 -6.00 -3.26 0.97
N VAL A 19 -7.10 -2.56 1.25
CA VAL A 19 -7.51 -2.20 2.61
C VAL A 19 -7.93 -3.46 3.38
N ARG A 20 -8.84 -4.26 2.80
CA ARG A 20 -9.30 -5.52 3.39
C ARG A 20 -8.19 -6.57 3.51
N ALA A 21 -7.26 -6.61 2.57
CA ALA A 21 -6.15 -7.54 2.58
C ALA A 21 -5.09 -7.25 3.64
N CYS A 22 -5.07 -6.04 4.23
CA CYS A 22 -4.06 -5.68 5.21
C CYS A 22 -4.41 -6.28 6.58
N PRO A 23 -3.66 -7.27 7.09
CA PRO A 23 -3.97 -7.91 8.37
C PRO A 23 -3.75 -6.97 9.57
N TYR A 24 -3.09 -5.83 9.35
CA TYR A 24 -2.70 -4.90 10.40
C TYR A 24 -3.43 -3.56 10.35
N GLY A 25 -4.39 -3.39 9.43
CA GLY A 25 -5.11 -2.12 9.26
C GLY A 25 -4.20 -0.94 8.90
N ALA A 26 -3.06 -1.18 8.24
CA ALA A 26 -2.10 -0.13 7.91
C ALA A 26 -2.49 0.69 6.66
N ILE A 27 -3.38 0.18 5.81
CA ILE A 27 -3.88 0.89 4.63
C ILE A 27 -5.18 1.60 5.00
N LYS A 28 -5.26 2.91 4.75
CA LYS A 28 -6.40 3.76 5.12
C LYS A 28 -7.49 3.85 4.06
N GLY A 29 -7.17 3.52 2.81
CA GLY A 29 -8.14 3.54 1.71
C GLY A 29 -8.42 4.91 1.09
N ALA A 30 -7.58 5.92 1.35
CA ALA A 30 -7.69 7.20 0.66
C ALA A 30 -7.31 7.06 -0.83
N ASP A 31 -8.11 7.65 -1.71
CA ASP A 31 -7.80 7.75 -3.14
C ASP A 31 -6.57 8.64 -3.36
N TRP A 32 -5.57 8.08 -4.05
CA TRP A 32 -4.34 8.80 -4.35
C TRP A 32 -4.60 9.90 -5.36
N ARG A 33 -4.00 11.06 -5.12
CA ARG A 33 -3.86 12.15 -6.10
C ARG A 33 -2.51 12.84 -5.93
N ALA A 34 -2.03 13.49 -6.98
CA ALA A 34 -0.81 14.28 -6.93
C ALA A 34 -0.89 15.31 -5.78
N GLY A 35 0.19 15.43 -5.00
CA GLY A 35 0.24 16.28 -3.80
C GLY A 35 -0.37 15.68 -2.53
N LEU A 36 -1.03 14.52 -2.59
CA LEU A 36 -1.55 13.87 -1.39
C LEU A 36 -0.41 13.31 -0.52
N GLU A 37 -0.45 13.61 0.78
CA GLU A 37 0.53 13.06 1.71
C GLU A 37 0.41 11.53 1.83
N ARG A 38 1.56 10.85 1.81
CA ARG A 38 1.64 9.38 1.95
C ARG A 38 0.94 8.87 3.21
N LYS A 39 1.05 9.60 4.32
CA LYS A 39 0.44 9.24 5.60
C LYS A 39 -1.09 9.22 5.57
N SER A 40 -1.70 9.87 4.58
CA SER A 40 -3.15 9.86 4.36
C SER A 40 -3.63 8.54 3.73
N MET A 41 -2.75 7.83 3.01
CA MET A 41 -3.07 6.55 2.37
C MET A 41 -2.64 5.34 3.20
N ILE A 42 -1.48 5.43 3.86
CA ILE A 42 -0.87 4.31 4.58
C ILE A 42 -0.27 4.80 5.90
N ALA A 43 -0.33 3.98 6.94
CA ALA A 43 0.43 4.12 8.17
C ALA A 43 1.76 3.34 8.05
N PRO A 44 2.83 3.94 7.51
CA PRO A 44 4.07 3.22 7.19
C PRO A 44 4.75 2.67 8.45
N PHE A 45 4.71 3.41 9.56
CA PHE A 45 5.29 2.97 10.83
C PHE A 45 4.59 1.75 11.41
N LEU A 46 3.26 1.69 11.33
CA LEU A 46 2.48 0.53 11.76
C LEU A 46 2.83 -0.70 10.92
N CYS A 47 2.83 -0.57 9.59
CA CYS A 47 3.21 -1.65 8.67
C CYS A 47 4.65 -2.13 8.93
N SER A 48 5.59 -1.19 9.11
CA SER A 48 6.99 -1.46 9.40
C SER A 48 7.15 -2.25 10.71
N ARG A 49 6.54 -1.75 11.79
CA ARG A 49 6.62 -2.35 13.14
C ARG A 49 6.00 -3.73 13.19
N ARG A 50 4.85 -3.95 12.55
CA ARG A 50 4.21 -5.27 12.51
C ARG A 50 5.05 -6.29 11.75
N ARG A 51 5.70 -5.89 10.66
CA ARG A 51 6.63 -6.76 9.91
C ARG A 51 7.93 -7.06 10.68
N GLU A 52 8.38 -6.13 11.51
CA GLU A 52 9.55 -6.26 12.37
C GLU A 52 9.38 -7.38 13.41
N GLN A 53 8.15 -7.56 13.93
CA GLN A 53 7.83 -8.56 14.98
C GLN A 53 8.17 -10.00 14.60
N PHE A 54 8.23 -10.31 13.29
CA PHE A 54 8.54 -11.65 12.80
C PHE A 54 10.04 -11.90 12.61
N ARG A 55 10.89 -10.89 12.79
CA ARG A 55 12.34 -11.03 12.59
C ARG A 55 13.00 -12.08 13.49
N PRO A 56 12.62 -12.24 14.76
CA PRO A 56 13.19 -13.31 15.59
C PRO A 56 12.93 -14.71 15.02
N GLN A 57 11.83 -14.90 14.30
CA GLN A 57 11.46 -16.20 13.72
C GLN A 57 12.04 -16.41 12.32
N LEU A 58 12.12 -15.33 11.51
CA LEU A 58 12.52 -15.41 10.10
C LEU A 58 13.99 -15.07 9.86
N GLY A 59 14.67 -14.44 10.81
CA GLY A 59 16.01 -13.86 10.64
C GLY A 59 16.04 -12.53 9.88
N TYR A 60 14.92 -12.11 9.28
CA TYR A 60 14.79 -10.85 8.54
C TYR A 60 13.38 -10.25 8.68
N LYS A 61 13.21 -9.02 8.19
CA LYS A 61 11.91 -8.33 8.26
C LYS A 61 10.91 -8.97 7.31
N HIS A 62 9.75 -9.38 7.83
CA HIS A 62 8.71 -10.00 7.01
C HIS A 62 8.31 -9.09 5.83
N PRO A 63 8.28 -9.57 4.58
CA PRO A 63 8.00 -8.74 3.41
C PRO A 63 6.50 -8.37 3.29
N CYS A 64 5.59 -9.18 3.82
CA CYS A 64 4.13 -9.03 3.76
C CYS A 64 3.56 -8.93 2.33
N GLY A 65 3.73 -7.80 1.64
CA GLY A 65 3.37 -7.64 0.22
C GLY A 65 1.88 -7.70 -0.15
N LEU A 66 0.98 -8.12 0.75
CA LEU A 66 -0.44 -8.37 0.43
C LEU A 66 -1.13 -7.18 -0.23
N CYS A 67 -0.87 -5.95 0.22
CA CYS A 67 -1.51 -4.77 -0.37
C CYS A 67 -1.16 -4.54 -1.85
N ILE A 68 -0.04 -5.09 -2.35
CA ILE A 68 0.37 -5.03 -3.76
C ILE A 68 -0.32 -6.14 -4.56
N ASN A 69 -0.40 -7.35 -3.98
CA ASN A 69 -1.03 -8.51 -4.63
C ASN A 69 -2.53 -8.31 -4.91
N TYR A 70 -3.23 -7.52 -4.08
CA TYR A 70 -4.66 -7.26 -4.23
C TYR A 70 -4.96 -5.96 -4.99
N THR A 71 -4.02 -5.45 -5.79
CA THR A 71 -4.27 -4.27 -6.65
C THR A 71 -4.95 -4.68 -7.96
N LYS A 72 -5.79 -3.81 -8.52
CA LYS A 72 -6.46 -4.05 -9.83
C LYS A 72 -5.50 -4.17 -11.03
N LEU A 73 -4.19 -4.01 -10.82
CA LEU A 73 -3.16 -4.10 -11.87
C LEU A 73 -2.58 -5.52 -11.98
N SER A 74 -2.90 -6.42 -11.06
CA SER A 74 -2.43 -7.80 -11.03
C SER A 74 -3.53 -8.82 -11.39
N SER A 75 -4.55 -8.40 -12.15
CA SER A 75 -5.64 -9.23 -12.68
C SER A 75 -5.94 -8.90 -14.13
#